data_AF-A0A4R4LB95-F1
#
_entry.id   AF-A0A4R4LB95-F1
#
_cell.length_a   1.000
_cell.length_b   1.000
_cell.length_c   1.000
_cell.angle_alpha   90.00
_cell.angle_beta   90.00
_cell.angle_gamma   90.00
#
_symmetry.space_group_name_H-M   'P 1'
#
loop_
_entity.id
_entity.type
_entity.pdbx_description
1 polymer ?
#
loop_
_entity_poly.entity_id
_entity_poly.type
_entity_poly.pdbx_seq_one_letter_code
_entity_poly.pdbx_strand_id
1 'polypeptide(L)'
;MTSITPGKANTADFIVGLAVAVVTALQGIVVVATKSERWSGHWPSASAAVGWAALWGCCVVAASTAWVVASARRHHFEYLIQTASRSHFAVYRAPLLMVALGSVMGYTAVLGYIVAITASRATHGRLNVVELAGTLASVLLGVGLGAVVGRVAPTRLAPITAAVVPYVIYMLLIYGDAYSGNILFADISFTDQIDRTYLRLPVELLLGRAVFWAALGTALLAWALLATRAAYTAVLVASFGLSAVLVTAGTRSEEQTEYRAVCFAGSPTICVDRAHQHLADEYVGRVRANADAMVGTDFATTTVVATESLEQELRQHRSPSSVRVMLVPIVKRSTSPAHEINPRALDASFGAAVFLHPCQRLGAGDTDAGITAGARMALTLYSWWLTTRGISLDGSNYPGEPDIQLLAATDPAIGATQQTFSRLSASAQIAWITTNQDGIRNCRALPLP
;
A
#
# COMPACT_ATOMS: atom_id res chain seq x y z
N MET A 1 -29.46 7.14 51.73
CA MET A 1 -28.06 6.87 51.37
C MET A 1 -27.90 5.39 51.05
N THR A 2 -28.06 5.03 49.78
CA THR A 2 -27.83 3.67 49.28
C THR A 2 -26.36 3.53 48.93
N SER A 3 -25.66 2.68 49.69
CA SER A 3 -24.30 2.23 49.39
C SER A 3 -24.25 1.66 47.97
N ILE A 4 -23.64 2.39 47.05
CA ILE A 4 -23.25 1.88 45.73
C ILE A 4 -22.07 0.96 45.97
N THR A 5 -22.33 -0.32 46.21
CA THR A 5 -21.28 -1.33 46.11
C THR A 5 -20.76 -1.29 44.66
N PRO A 6 -19.43 -1.16 44.44
CA PRO A 6 -18.87 -1.24 43.11
C PRO A 6 -19.26 -2.59 42.52
N GLY A 7 -20.17 -2.57 41.55
CA GLY A 7 -20.68 -3.77 40.91
C GLY A 7 -19.50 -4.55 40.34
N LYS A 8 -19.35 -5.81 40.74
CA LYS A 8 -18.38 -6.73 40.16
C LYS A 8 -18.53 -6.63 38.64
N ALA A 9 -17.48 -6.15 37.97
CA ALA A 9 -17.48 -6.11 36.51
C ALA A 9 -17.82 -7.51 35.99
N ASN A 10 -18.82 -7.62 35.12
CA ASN A 10 -19.25 -8.89 34.57
C ASN A 10 -18.08 -9.51 33.81
N THR A 11 -17.57 -10.64 34.29
CA THR A 11 -16.45 -11.39 33.69
C THR A 11 -16.71 -11.66 32.19
N ALA A 12 -17.97 -11.86 31.81
CA ALA A 12 -18.39 -12.06 30.43
C ALA A 12 -18.10 -10.84 29.53
N ASP A 13 -18.38 -9.62 29.99
CA ASP A 13 -18.14 -8.39 29.21
C ASP A 13 -16.63 -8.17 29.00
N PHE A 14 -15.82 -8.48 30.02
CA PHE A 14 -14.37 -8.43 29.94
C PHE A 14 -13.81 -9.44 28.93
N ILE A 15 -14.32 -10.68 28.93
CA ILE A 15 -13.90 -11.70 27.95
C ILE A 15 -14.22 -11.27 26.52
N VAL A 16 -15.37 -10.63 26.28
CA VAL A 16 -15.72 -10.09 24.95
C VAL A 16 -14.73 -9.01 24.53
N GLY A 17 -14.43 -8.05 25.40
CA GLY A 17 -13.44 -7.00 25.10
C GLY A 17 -12.06 -7.56 24.78
N LEU A 18 -11.59 -8.54 25.57
CA LEU A 18 -10.30 -9.20 25.34
C LEU A 18 -10.27 -9.97 24.01
N ALA A 19 -11.32 -10.72 23.68
CA ALA A 19 -11.41 -11.46 22.43
C ALA A 19 -11.38 -10.50 21.22
N VAL A 20 -12.12 -9.40 21.27
CA VAL A 20 -12.09 -8.36 20.23
C VAL A 20 -10.69 -7.76 20.09
N ALA A 21 -10.01 -7.47 21.20
CA ALA A 21 -8.65 -6.94 21.18
C ALA A 21 -7.67 -7.88 20.49
N VAL A 22 -7.68 -9.17 20.86
CA VAL A 22 -6.78 -10.18 20.28
C VAL A 22 -7.05 -10.38 18.79
N VAL A 23 -8.32 -10.52 18.39
CA VAL A 23 -8.67 -10.71 16.98
C VAL A 23 -8.29 -9.49 16.14
N THR A 24 -8.58 -8.28 16.63
CA THR A 24 -8.22 -7.03 15.95
C THR A 24 -6.69 -6.89 15.83
N ALA A 25 -5.95 -7.21 16.88
CA ALA A 25 -4.48 -7.16 16.86
C ALA A 25 -3.88 -8.16 15.87
N LEU A 26 -4.26 -9.44 15.94
CA LEU A 26 -3.72 -10.48 15.07
C LEU A 26 -4.04 -10.19 13.61
N GLN A 27 -5.31 -9.90 13.30
CA GLN A 27 -5.72 -9.58 11.95
C GLN A 27 -4.99 -8.32 11.44
N GLY A 28 -4.94 -7.26 12.25
CA GLY A 28 -4.30 -6.00 11.87
C GLY A 28 -2.81 -6.16 11.60
N ILE A 29 -2.09 -6.86 12.48
CA ILE A 29 -0.66 -7.15 12.32
C ILE A 29 -0.43 -7.95 11.04
N VAL A 30 -1.21 -9.01 10.78
CA VAL A 30 -1.08 -9.81 9.56
C VAL A 30 -1.30 -8.96 8.29
N VAL A 31 -2.36 -8.15 8.26
CA VAL A 31 -2.67 -7.29 7.10
C VAL A 31 -1.57 -6.26 6.84
N VAL A 32 -1.00 -5.68 7.90
CA VAL A 32 0.04 -4.67 7.77
C VAL A 32 1.39 -5.31 7.43
N ALA A 33 1.75 -6.43 8.07
CA ALA A 33 3.00 -7.16 7.82
C ALA A 33 3.06 -7.71 6.39
N THR A 34 1.94 -8.20 5.87
CA THR A 34 1.84 -8.70 4.49
C THR A 34 1.97 -7.60 3.43
N LYS A 35 1.95 -6.32 3.80
CA LYS A 35 2.19 -5.18 2.90
C LYS A 35 3.36 -4.31 3.36
N SER A 36 4.31 -4.89 4.09
CA SER A 36 5.49 -4.21 4.64
C SER A 36 6.30 -3.45 3.59
N GLU A 37 6.33 -3.95 2.35
CA GLU A 37 6.99 -3.31 1.22
C GLU A 37 6.48 -1.89 0.90
N ARG A 38 5.31 -1.50 1.41
CA ARG A 38 4.72 -0.18 1.16
C ARG A 38 4.98 0.86 2.25
N TRP A 39 5.51 0.46 3.41
CA TRP A 39 5.56 1.36 4.56
C TRP A 39 6.74 1.20 5.51
N SER A 40 7.44 0.06 5.50
CA SER A 40 8.45 -0.20 6.51
C SER A 40 9.62 0.77 6.35
N GLY A 41 10.03 1.43 7.44
CA GLY A 41 11.10 2.44 7.37
C GLY A 41 10.69 3.82 6.84
N HIS A 42 9.41 4.05 6.51
CA HIS A 42 8.90 5.36 6.12
C HIS A 42 7.73 5.79 7.02
N TRP A 43 7.99 6.67 7.99
CA TRP A 43 7.00 7.11 9.00
C TRP A 43 5.64 7.50 8.44
N PRO A 44 5.58 8.31 7.38
CA PRO A 44 4.29 8.78 6.88
C PRO A 44 3.48 7.74 6.09
N SER A 45 4.14 6.73 5.50
CA SER A 45 3.45 5.56 4.93
C SER A 45 3.05 4.58 6.04
N ALA A 46 3.86 4.48 7.09
CA ALA A 46 3.61 3.65 8.27
C ALA A 46 2.36 4.08 9.05
N SER A 47 2.14 5.40 9.21
CA SER A 47 0.89 5.90 9.83
C SER A 47 -0.35 5.55 9.00
N ALA A 48 -0.25 5.61 7.67
CA ALA A 48 -1.34 5.22 6.78
C ALA A 48 -1.63 3.71 6.81
N ALA A 49 -0.61 2.87 7.02
CA ALA A 49 -0.75 1.43 7.10
C ALA A 49 -1.66 0.98 8.27
N VAL A 50 -1.71 1.74 9.37
CA VAL A 50 -2.69 1.52 10.46
C VAL A 50 -4.12 1.61 9.92
N GLY A 51 -4.37 2.51 8.97
CA GLY A 51 -5.65 2.63 8.28
C GLY A 51 -6.02 1.36 7.52
N TRP A 52 -5.08 0.60 6.95
CA TRP A 52 -5.38 -0.65 6.25
C TRP A 52 -5.89 -1.75 7.20
N ALA A 53 -5.34 -1.81 8.40
CA ALA A 53 -5.88 -2.66 9.46
C ALA A 53 -7.30 -2.22 9.85
N ALA A 54 -7.59 -0.91 9.76
CA ALA A 54 -8.88 -0.33 10.16
C ALA A 54 -10.08 -0.86 9.36
N LEU A 55 -9.87 -1.25 8.09
CA LEU A 55 -10.90 -1.87 7.26
C LEU A 55 -11.48 -3.13 7.89
N TRP A 56 -10.60 -4.11 8.09
CA TRP A 56 -10.98 -5.41 8.60
C TRP A 56 -11.31 -5.35 10.09
N GLY A 57 -10.61 -4.50 10.86
CA GLY A 57 -10.96 -4.30 12.26
C GLY A 57 -12.35 -3.68 12.41
N CYS A 58 -12.79 -2.79 11.51
CA CYS A 58 -14.18 -2.30 11.48
C CYS A 58 -15.19 -3.45 11.25
N CYS A 59 -14.88 -4.42 10.37
CA CYS A 59 -15.69 -5.64 10.19
C CYS A 59 -15.79 -6.45 11.49
N VAL A 60 -14.67 -6.62 12.21
CA VAL A 60 -14.63 -7.32 13.51
C VAL A 60 -15.49 -6.58 14.53
N VAL A 61 -15.31 -5.26 14.68
CA VAL A 61 -16.09 -4.41 15.59
C VAL A 61 -17.58 -4.52 15.29
N ALA A 62 -17.97 -4.44 14.03
CA ALA A 62 -19.37 -4.52 13.60
C ALA A 62 -19.98 -5.89 13.90
N ALA A 63 -19.26 -6.98 13.59
CA ALA A 63 -19.70 -8.35 13.87
C ALA A 63 -19.90 -8.58 15.37
N SER A 64 -18.92 -8.19 16.20
CA SER A 64 -18.97 -8.31 17.65
C SER A 64 -20.09 -7.46 18.25
N THR A 65 -20.29 -6.26 17.74
CA THR A 65 -21.39 -5.38 18.17
C THR A 65 -22.75 -5.98 17.81
N ALA A 66 -22.91 -6.49 16.58
CA ALA A 66 -24.15 -7.15 16.17
C ALA A 66 -24.44 -8.40 16.99
N TRP A 67 -23.40 -9.18 17.34
CA TRP A 67 -23.52 -10.29 18.27
C TRP A 67 -24.06 -9.80 19.64
N VAL A 68 -23.42 -8.81 20.25
CA VAL A 68 -23.85 -8.25 21.54
C VAL A 68 -25.31 -7.77 21.48
N VAL A 69 -25.68 -6.99 20.47
CA VAL A 69 -27.04 -6.41 20.35
C VAL A 69 -28.08 -7.50 20.07
N ALA A 70 -27.77 -8.50 19.24
CA ALA A 70 -28.67 -9.61 18.94
C ALA A 70 -28.80 -10.64 20.08
N SER A 71 -27.95 -10.60 21.13
CA SER A 71 -27.94 -11.59 22.22
C SER A 71 -29.31 -11.76 22.90
N ALA A 72 -29.97 -10.66 23.25
CA ALA A 72 -31.28 -10.71 23.90
C ALA A 72 -32.34 -11.41 23.04
N ARG A 73 -32.33 -11.16 21.72
CA ARG A 73 -33.23 -11.83 20.77
C ARG A 73 -32.90 -13.32 20.63
N ARG A 74 -31.61 -13.67 20.64
CA ARG A 74 -31.14 -15.07 20.58
C ARG A 74 -31.54 -15.90 21.78
N HIS A 75 -31.60 -15.28 22.95
CA HIS A 75 -31.99 -15.94 24.19
C HIS A 75 -33.44 -15.64 24.60
N HIS A 76 -34.25 -15.09 23.68
CA HIS A 76 -35.67 -14.77 23.90
C HIS A 76 -35.95 -13.83 25.10
N PHE A 77 -34.97 -12.99 25.48
CA PHE A 77 -35.09 -11.99 26.54
C PHE A 77 -35.50 -10.59 26.03
N GLU A 78 -35.86 -10.46 24.76
CA GLU A 78 -36.20 -9.16 24.18
C GLU A 78 -37.39 -8.50 24.88
N TYR A 79 -38.40 -9.28 25.27
CA TYR A 79 -39.58 -8.76 25.99
C TYR A 79 -39.21 -8.15 27.35
N LEU A 80 -38.18 -8.68 28.03
CA LEU A 80 -37.68 -8.14 29.31
C LEU A 80 -37.00 -6.79 29.10
N ILE A 81 -36.29 -6.62 27.99
CA ILE A 81 -35.65 -5.35 27.65
C ILE A 81 -36.68 -4.30 27.24
N GLN A 82 -37.72 -4.70 26.50
CA GLN A 82 -38.79 -3.79 26.05
C GLN A 82 -39.67 -3.30 27.21
N THR A 83 -39.84 -4.10 28.25
CA THR A 83 -40.64 -3.75 29.44
C THR A 83 -39.82 -3.11 30.57
N ALA A 84 -38.49 -3.09 30.45
CA ALA A 84 -37.63 -2.44 31.42
C ALA A 84 -37.84 -0.90 31.42
N SER A 85 -37.82 -0.28 32.61
CA SER A 85 -37.86 1.18 32.74
C SER A 85 -36.59 1.88 32.26
N ARG A 86 -35.51 1.12 32.03
CA ARG A 86 -34.22 1.62 31.54
C ARG A 86 -34.22 1.67 30.02
N SER A 87 -33.58 2.69 29.45
CA SER A 87 -33.38 2.78 28.01
C SER A 87 -32.56 1.60 27.48
N HIS A 88 -32.81 1.17 26.24
CA HIS A 88 -32.04 0.10 25.60
C HIS A 88 -30.53 0.42 25.60
N PHE A 89 -30.16 1.68 25.37
CA PHE A 89 -28.76 2.11 25.46
C PHE A 89 -28.13 1.81 26.82
N ALA A 90 -28.85 2.00 27.93
CA ALA A 90 -28.32 1.72 29.27
C ALA A 90 -28.04 0.22 29.48
N VAL A 91 -28.79 -0.66 28.82
CA VAL A 91 -28.59 -2.13 28.89
C VAL A 91 -27.34 -2.53 28.12
N TYR A 92 -27.14 -2.00 26.91
CA TYR A 92 -26.02 -2.40 26.04
C TYR A 92 -24.74 -1.58 26.26
N ARG A 93 -24.76 -0.52 27.06
CA ARG A 93 -23.61 0.40 27.22
C ARG A 93 -22.31 -0.31 27.58
N ALA A 94 -22.34 -1.17 28.60
CA ALA A 94 -21.14 -1.84 29.10
C ALA A 94 -20.49 -2.77 28.06
N PRO A 95 -21.21 -3.74 27.45
CA PRO A 95 -20.59 -4.60 26.45
C PRO A 95 -20.19 -3.85 25.17
N LEU A 96 -20.93 -2.82 24.76
CA LEU A 96 -20.53 -1.97 23.62
C LEU A 96 -19.24 -1.21 23.90
N LEU A 97 -19.09 -0.67 25.12
CA LEU A 97 -17.86 -0.02 25.55
C LEU A 97 -16.69 -1.01 25.56
N MET A 98 -16.90 -2.25 26.01
CA MET A 98 -15.87 -3.28 25.98
C MET A 98 -15.43 -3.66 24.55
N VAL A 99 -16.37 -3.75 23.60
CA VAL A 99 -16.03 -3.95 22.18
C VAL A 99 -15.21 -2.79 21.66
N ALA A 100 -15.61 -1.54 21.93
CA ALA A 100 -14.89 -0.35 21.49
C ALA A 100 -13.48 -0.27 22.11
N LEU A 101 -13.36 -0.42 23.43
CA LEU A 101 -12.08 -0.40 24.15
C LEU A 101 -11.17 -1.56 23.70
N GLY A 102 -11.72 -2.77 23.56
CA GLY A 102 -10.99 -3.91 23.04
C GLY A 102 -10.42 -3.65 21.65
N SER A 103 -11.22 -3.05 20.76
CA SER A 103 -10.78 -2.68 19.41
C SER A 103 -9.66 -1.64 19.45
N VAL A 104 -9.80 -0.60 20.29
CA VAL A 104 -8.75 0.43 20.48
C VAL A 104 -7.46 -0.18 21.02
N MET A 105 -7.54 -1.10 21.99
CA MET A 105 -6.37 -1.84 22.48
C MET A 105 -5.73 -2.69 21.37
N GLY A 106 -6.54 -3.36 20.55
CA GLY A 106 -6.07 -4.11 19.39
C GLY A 106 -5.31 -3.23 18.39
N TYR A 107 -5.87 -2.08 18.02
CA TYR A 107 -5.18 -1.11 17.15
C TYR A 107 -3.94 -0.50 17.79
N THR A 108 -3.92 -0.36 19.12
CA THR A 108 -2.72 0.09 19.84
C THR A 108 -1.59 -0.93 19.70
N ALA A 109 -1.90 -2.24 19.72
CA ALA A 109 -0.91 -3.28 19.44
C ALA A 109 -0.43 -3.25 17.98
N VAL A 110 -1.32 -3.01 17.01
CA VAL A 110 -0.95 -2.84 15.59
C VAL A 110 -0.02 -1.63 15.41
N LEU A 111 -0.35 -0.50 16.05
CA LEU A 111 0.48 0.69 16.05
C LEU A 111 1.85 0.42 16.68
N GLY A 112 1.88 -0.29 17.81
CA GLY A 112 3.13 -0.70 18.46
C GLY A 112 4.02 -1.54 17.56
N TYR A 113 3.43 -2.49 16.81
CA TYR A 113 4.14 -3.28 15.80
C TYR A 113 4.73 -2.40 14.69
N ILE A 114 3.92 -1.51 14.11
CA ILE A 114 4.35 -0.58 13.05
C ILE A 114 5.49 0.32 13.54
N VAL A 115 5.32 0.91 14.72
CA VAL A 115 6.33 1.78 15.35
C VAL A 115 7.62 1.01 15.58
N ALA A 116 7.56 -0.22 16.10
CA ALA A 116 8.75 -1.04 16.35
C ALA A 116 9.52 -1.34 15.04
N ILE A 117 8.82 -1.68 13.97
CA ILE A 117 9.45 -1.96 12.67
C ILE A 117 9.99 -0.67 12.04
N THR A 118 9.19 0.38 11.96
CA THR A 118 9.58 1.63 11.30
C THR A 118 10.68 2.37 12.05
N ALA A 119 10.62 2.45 13.39
CA ALA A 119 11.64 3.14 14.18
C ALA A 119 13.04 2.52 14.03
N SER A 120 13.12 1.21 13.76
CA SER A 120 14.41 0.53 13.57
C SER A 120 15.09 0.84 12.23
N ARG A 121 14.37 1.42 11.27
CA ARG A 121 14.84 1.64 9.90
C ARG A 121 14.75 3.09 9.43
N ALA A 122 13.75 3.84 9.88
CA ALA A 122 13.45 5.15 9.36
C ALA A 122 14.56 6.17 9.64
N THR A 123 15.03 6.83 8.60
CA THR A 123 16.04 7.91 8.67
C THR A 123 15.43 9.30 8.61
N HIS A 124 14.15 9.41 8.21
CA HIS A 124 13.44 10.66 8.05
C HIS A 124 11.95 10.55 8.43
N GLY A 125 11.32 11.68 8.71
CA GLY A 125 9.90 11.80 9.05
C GLY A 125 9.58 11.59 10.52
N ARG A 126 8.29 11.62 10.84
CA ARG A 126 7.73 11.32 12.17
C ARG A 126 6.35 10.71 12.03
N LEU A 127 5.92 9.94 13.04
CA LEU A 127 4.56 9.42 13.10
C LEU A 127 3.56 10.59 13.14
N ASN A 128 2.68 10.67 12.14
CA ASN A 128 1.59 11.64 12.14
C ASN A 128 0.38 11.06 12.88
N VAL A 129 0.23 11.44 14.16
CA VAL A 129 -0.86 10.94 15.01
C VAL A 129 -2.25 11.34 14.53
N VAL A 130 -2.38 12.42 13.74
CA VAL A 130 -3.67 12.84 13.17
C VAL A 130 -4.21 11.80 12.20
N GLU A 131 -3.34 11.08 11.50
CA GLU A 131 -3.76 10.02 10.57
C GLU A 131 -4.46 8.85 11.29
N LEU A 132 -4.19 8.68 12.58
CA LEU A 132 -4.82 7.66 13.43
C LEU A 132 -6.28 8.00 13.77
N ALA A 133 -6.69 9.26 13.61
CA ALA A 133 -8.06 9.70 13.92
C ALA A 133 -9.10 8.97 13.06
N GLY A 134 -8.77 8.67 11.78
CA GLY A 134 -9.62 7.88 10.90
C GLY A 134 -9.84 6.45 11.40
N THR A 135 -8.78 5.81 11.91
CA THR A 135 -8.86 4.47 12.51
C THR A 135 -9.72 4.47 13.79
N LEU A 136 -9.61 5.49 14.63
CA LEU A 136 -10.48 5.62 15.81
C LEU A 136 -11.94 5.85 15.41
N ALA A 137 -12.19 6.68 14.39
CA ALA A 137 -13.52 6.92 13.86
C ALA A 137 -14.15 5.64 13.27
N SER A 138 -13.34 4.76 12.66
CA SER A 138 -13.84 3.49 12.11
C SER A 138 -14.36 2.54 13.20
N VAL A 139 -13.84 2.60 14.43
CA VAL A 139 -14.38 1.85 15.57
C VAL A 139 -15.82 2.30 15.86
N LEU A 140 -16.06 3.60 15.95
CA LEU A 140 -17.40 4.15 16.20
C LEU A 140 -18.37 3.81 15.05
N LEU A 141 -17.89 3.88 13.81
CA LEU A 141 -18.63 3.44 12.64
C LEU A 141 -19.01 1.96 12.75
N GLY A 142 -18.06 1.08 13.05
CA GLY A 142 -18.28 -0.36 13.21
C GLY A 142 -19.30 -0.66 14.31
N VAL A 143 -19.21 0.02 15.46
CA VAL A 143 -20.19 -0.10 16.55
C VAL A 143 -21.59 0.33 16.06
N GLY A 144 -21.70 1.47 15.37
CA GLY A 144 -22.97 1.95 14.84
C GLY A 144 -23.62 0.99 13.83
N LEU A 145 -22.83 0.54 12.83
CA LEU A 145 -23.28 -0.43 11.83
C LEU A 145 -23.69 -1.76 12.46
N GLY A 146 -22.86 -2.28 13.37
CA GLY A 146 -23.17 -3.51 14.09
C GLY A 146 -24.43 -3.38 14.94
N ALA A 147 -24.69 -2.23 15.55
CA ALA A 147 -25.89 -2.01 16.36
C ALA A 147 -27.16 -1.99 15.51
N VAL A 148 -27.11 -1.31 14.35
CA VAL A 148 -28.21 -1.31 13.36
C VAL A 148 -28.49 -2.74 12.91
N VAL A 149 -27.48 -3.43 12.37
CA VAL A 149 -27.63 -4.78 11.81
C VAL A 149 -28.04 -5.78 12.89
N GLY A 150 -27.44 -5.71 14.07
CA GLY A 150 -27.76 -6.53 15.25
C GLY A 150 -29.20 -6.38 15.71
N ARG A 151 -29.86 -5.27 15.37
CA ARG A 151 -31.28 -5.01 15.67
C ARG A 151 -32.23 -5.46 14.55
N VAL A 152 -31.84 -5.32 13.28
CA VAL A 152 -32.74 -5.60 12.15
C VAL A 152 -32.57 -7.00 11.55
N ALA A 153 -31.35 -7.52 11.48
CA ALA A 153 -31.06 -8.77 10.79
C ALA A 153 -31.50 -10.00 11.60
N PRO A 154 -31.74 -11.16 10.94
CA PRO A 154 -31.95 -12.43 11.62
C PRO A 154 -30.79 -12.75 12.56
N THR A 155 -31.09 -13.23 13.76
CA THR A 155 -30.11 -13.35 14.85
C THR A 155 -28.90 -14.22 14.52
N ARG A 156 -29.07 -15.27 13.72
CA ARG A 156 -27.99 -16.17 13.27
C ARG A 156 -27.08 -15.53 12.22
N LEU A 157 -27.61 -14.60 11.43
CA LEU A 157 -26.88 -13.97 10.33
C LEU A 157 -26.32 -12.59 10.71
N ALA A 158 -26.87 -11.95 11.75
CA ALA A 158 -26.51 -10.58 12.13
C ALA A 158 -25.00 -10.31 12.27
N PRO A 159 -24.18 -11.19 12.88
CA PRO A 159 -22.73 -10.96 12.96
C PRO A 159 -22.05 -11.02 11.59
N ILE A 160 -22.48 -11.96 10.74
CA ILE A 160 -21.91 -12.17 9.40
C ILE A 160 -22.28 -10.99 8.51
N THR A 161 -23.55 -10.60 8.48
CA THR A 161 -24.01 -9.44 7.69
C THR A 161 -23.35 -8.16 8.18
N ALA A 162 -23.20 -7.97 9.49
CA ALA A 162 -22.52 -6.81 10.04
C ALA A 162 -21.02 -6.77 9.68
N ALA A 163 -20.34 -7.92 9.59
CA ALA A 163 -18.96 -8.00 9.13
C ALA A 163 -18.81 -7.57 7.66
N VAL A 164 -19.78 -7.95 6.81
CA VAL A 164 -19.74 -7.70 5.36
C VAL A 164 -20.03 -6.23 5.02
N VAL A 165 -20.92 -5.56 5.76
CA VAL A 165 -21.36 -4.19 5.44
C VAL A 165 -20.20 -3.17 5.35
N PRO A 166 -19.28 -3.05 6.33
CA PRO A 166 -18.14 -2.13 6.22
C PRO A 166 -17.26 -2.42 5.00
N TYR A 167 -17.05 -3.70 4.67
CA TYR A 167 -16.26 -4.11 3.52
C TYR A 167 -16.94 -3.72 2.20
N VAL A 168 -18.25 -3.90 2.09
CA VAL A 168 -19.02 -3.47 0.90
C VAL A 168 -18.99 -1.95 0.76
N ILE A 169 -19.20 -1.19 1.85
CA ILE A 169 -19.09 0.28 1.83
C ILE A 169 -17.72 0.70 1.31
N TYR A 170 -16.66 0.09 1.85
CA TYR A 170 -15.30 0.36 1.41
C TYR A 170 -15.06 0.01 -0.06
N MET A 171 -15.51 -1.16 -0.52
CA MET A 171 -15.36 -1.57 -1.92
C MET A 171 -16.13 -0.68 -2.87
N LEU A 172 -17.32 -0.21 -2.50
CA LEU A 172 -18.08 0.77 -3.28
C LEU A 172 -17.31 2.10 -3.42
N LEU A 173 -16.65 2.57 -2.35
CA LEU A 173 -15.83 3.77 -2.41
C LEU A 173 -14.60 3.58 -3.31
N ILE A 174 -13.87 2.47 -3.16
CA ILE A 174 -12.64 2.24 -3.95
C ILE A 174 -12.93 1.92 -5.43
N TYR A 175 -13.86 1.03 -5.72
CA TYR A 175 -14.18 0.72 -7.11
C TYR A 175 -14.92 1.87 -7.79
N GLY A 176 -15.72 2.64 -7.04
CA GLY A 176 -16.30 3.88 -7.55
C GLY A 176 -15.22 4.86 -8.02
N ASP A 177 -14.12 4.99 -7.26
CA ASP A 177 -12.94 5.76 -7.62
C ASP A 177 -12.31 5.26 -8.94
N ALA A 178 -11.98 3.97 -8.99
CA ALA A 178 -11.31 3.34 -10.13
C ALA A 178 -12.11 3.46 -11.45
N TYR A 179 -13.44 3.36 -11.39
CA TYR A 179 -14.30 3.48 -12.56
C TYR A 179 -14.60 4.92 -12.98
N SER A 180 -14.59 5.87 -12.04
CA SER A 180 -14.89 7.27 -12.33
C SER A 180 -13.69 8.05 -12.86
N GLY A 181 -12.47 7.53 -12.71
CA GLY A 181 -11.23 8.23 -13.05
C GLY A 181 -10.95 9.44 -12.16
N ASN A 182 -11.78 9.68 -11.14
CA ASN A 182 -11.70 10.80 -10.22
C ASN A 182 -11.37 10.26 -8.82
N ILE A 183 -10.25 10.72 -8.27
CA ILE A 183 -9.66 10.35 -6.96
C ILE A 183 -10.56 10.76 -5.75
N LEU A 184 -11.74 11.32 -6.01
CA LEU A 184 -12.59 11.98 -5.01
C LEU A 184 -13.19 10.99 -3.99
N PHE A 185 -13.42 9.74 -4.37
CA PHE A 185 -13.96 8.74 -3.44
C PHE A 185 -12.88 8.16 -2.52
N ALA A 186 -11.63 8.16 -2.97
CA ALA A 186 -10.49 7.80 -2.13
C ALA A 186 -10.29 8.78 -0.96
N ASP A 187 -10.71 10.04 -1.08
CA ASP A 187 -10.58 11.06 -0.02
C ASP A 187 -11.57 10.84 1.14
N ILE A 188 -12.78 10.33 0.86
CA ILE A 188 -13.77 10.03 1.90
C ILE A 188 -13.48 8.69 2.58
N SER A 189 -12.86 7.74 1.86
CA SER A 189 -12.57 6.41 2.40
C SER A 189 -11.86 6.52 3.75
N PHE A 190 -12.40 5.84 4.77
CA PHE A 190 -11.84 5.83 6.13
C PHE A 190 -10.45 5.17 6.21
N THR A 191 -10.00 4.52 5.14
CA THR A 191 -8.61 4.07 4.95
C THR A 191 -8.02 4.73 3.70
N ASP A 192 -6.76 5.14 3.75
CA ASP A 192 -6.08 5.66 2.56
C ASP A 192 -5.26 4.54 1.91
N GLN A 193 -5.55 4.23 0.64
CA GLN A 193 -4.84 3.21 -0.15
C GLN A 193 -3.90 3.82 -1.19
N ILE A 194 -3.89 5.14 -1.34
CA ILE A 194 -3.02 5.82 -2.30
C ILE A 194 -1.60 5.83 -1.74
N ASP A 195 -0.62 5.75 -2.64
CA ASP A 195 0.79 5.82 -2.29
C ASP A 195 1.10 7.17 -1.60
N ARG A 196 1.15 7.10 -0.26
CA ARG A 196 1.46 8.23 0.61
C ARG A 196 2.93 8.54 0.67
N THR A 197 3.77 7.91 -0.16
CA THR A 197 5.18 8.27 -0.22
C THR A 197 5.32 9.74 -0.61
N TYR A 198 4.48 10.23 -1.53
CA TYR A 198 4.61 11.57 -2.08
C TYR A 198 3.36 12.45 -1.98
N LEU A 199 2.18 11.86 -1.80
CA LEU A 199 0.91 12.58 -1.74
C LEU A 199 0.34 12.58 -0.33
N ARG A 200 -0.07 13.75 0.15
CA ARG A 200 -0.66 13.96 1.47
C ARG A 200 -2.08 14.48 1.37
N LEU A 201 -2.92 13.98 2.26
CA LEU A 201 -4.19 14.63 2.55
C LEU A 201 -3.94 15.76 3.58
N PRO A 202 -4.41 16.98 3.33
CA PRO A 202 -4.38 18.06 4.31
C PRO A 202 -4.97 17.64 5.66
N VAL A 203 -4.41 18.17 6.74
CA VAL A 203 -4.79 17.82 8.12
C VAL A 203 -6.27 18.08 8.37
N GLU A 204 -6.80 19.17 7.83
CA GLU A 204 -8.19 19.59 7.93
C GLU A 204 -9.14 18.53 7.37
N LEU A 205 -8.74 17.88 6.28
CA LEU A 205 -9.54 16.85 5.62
C LEU A 205 -9.40 15.50 6.31
N LEU A 206 -8.23 15.18 6.86
CA LEU A 206 -8.08 14.01 7.73
C LEU A 206 -9.01 14.11 8.94
N LEU A 207 -9.08 15.29 9.57
CA LEU A 207 -9.96 15.55 10.69
C LEU A 207 -11.43 15.58 10.26
N GLY A 208 -11.76 16.25 9.15
CA GLY A 208 -13.12 16.29 8.59
C GLY A 208 -13.65 14.89 8.30
N ARG A 209 -12.81 14.03 7.71
CA ARG A 209 -13.10 12.61 7.48
C ARG A 209 -13.32 11.85 8.78
N ALA A 210 -12.45 12.02 9.78
CA ALA A 210 -12.61 11.36 11.07
C ALA A 210 -13.91 11.80 11.78
N VAL A 211 -14.22 13.09 11.77
CA VAL A 211 -15.46 13.65 12.31
C VAL A 211 -16.67 13.09 11.57
N PHE A 212 -16.64 13.04 10.24
CA PHE A 212 -17.71 12.47 9.42
C PHE A 212 -18.02 11.01 9.82
N TRP A 213 -17.02 10.14 9.84
CA TRP A 213 -17.24 8.72 10.15
C TRP A 213 -17.63 8.48 11.62
N ALA A 214 -17.06 9.26 12.54
CA ALA A 214 -17.44 9.21 13.96
C ALA A 214 -18.89 9.70 14.17
N ALA A 215 -19.29 10.79 13.52
CA ALA A 215 -20.66 11.33 13.58
C ALA A 215 -21.66 10.35 12.95
N LEU A 216 -21.31 9.72 11.82
CA LEU A 216 -22.14 8.69 11.19
C LEU A 216 -22.31 7.47 12.11
N GLY A 217 -21.21 6.95 12.67
CA GLY A 217 -21.25 5.81 13.59
C GLY A 217 -22.07 6.07 14.84
N THR A 218 -21.89 7.24 15.45
CA THR A 218 -22.66 7.65 16.64
C THR A 218 -24.14 7.88 16.33
N ALA A 219 -24.47 8.47 15.19
CA ALA A 219 -25.86 8.64 14.75
C ALA A 219 -26.54 7.30 14.47
N LEU A 220 -25.84 6.34 13.85
CA LEU A 220 -26.33 4.97 13.63
C LEU A 220 -26.57 4.23 14.95
N LEU A 221 -25.62 4.32 15.90
CA LEU A 221 -25.75 3.73 17.23
C LEU A 221 -26.96 4.31 17.98
N ALA A 222 -27.09 5.64 17.97
CA ALA A 222 -28.21 6.34 18.57
C ALA A 222 -29.55 5.95 17.92
N TRP A 223 -29.60 5.90 16.59
CA TRP A 223 -30.79 5.48 15.85
C TRP A 223 -31.22 4.05 16.19
N ALA A 224 -30.26 3.15 16.42
CA ALA A 224 -30.54 1.76 16.81
C ALA A 224 -31.02 1.62 18.26
N LEU A 225 -30.52 2.43 19.20
CA LEU A 225 -30.68 2.18 20.64
C LEU A 225 -31.43 3.27 21.43
N LEU A 226 -31.74 4.42 20.83
CA LEU A 226 -32.45 5.52 21.48
C LEU A 226 -33.86 5.70 20.91
N ALA A 227 -34.76 6.27 21.72
CA ALA A 227 -36.18 6.40 21.39
C ALA A 227 -36.49 7.53 20.37
N THR A 228 -35.70 8.61 20.37
CA THR A 228 -35.97 9.84 19.60
C THR A 228 -35.25 9.84 18.24
N ARG A 229 -35.88 9.28 17.21
CA ARG A 229 -35.24 9.09 15.89
C ARG A 229 -35.02 10.36 15.06
N ALA A 230 -35.83 11.40 15.27
CA ALA A 230 -35.86 12.60 14.42
C ALA A 230 -34.58 13.48 14.52
N ALA A 231 -34.00 13.61 15.71
CA ALA A 231 -32.76 14.37 15.90
C ALA A 231 -31.56 13.67 15.24
N TYR A 232 -31.53 12.33 15.26
CA TYR A 232 -30.45 11.55 14.68
C TYR A 232 -30.55 11.45 13.16
N THR A 233 -31.75 11.49 12.59
CA THR A 233 -31.91 11.65 11.13
C THR A 233 -31.32 12.97 10.62
N ALA A 234 -31.41 14.05 11.38
CA ALA A 234 -30.77 15.32 11.01
C ALA A 234 -29.23 15.21 11.04
N VAL A 235 -28.67 14.52 12.04
CA VAL A 235 -27.21 14.25 12.09
C VAL A 235 -26.78 13.33 10.95
N LEU A 236 -27.56 12.30 10.61
CA LEU A 236 -27.30 11.46 9.44
C LEU A 236 -27.27 12.29 8.15
N VAL A 237 -28.27 13.15 7.93
CA VAL A 237 -28.35 14.04 6.77
C VAL A 237 -27.17 15.02 6.75
N ALA A 238 -26.82 15.61 7.89
CA ALA A 238 -25.66 16.50 8.02
C ALA A 238 -24.34 15.79 7.71
N SER A 239 -24.18 14.54 8.15
CA SER A 239 -23.02 13.71 7.79
C SER A 239 -22.95 13.50 6.28
N PHE A 240 -24.05 13.13 5.63
CA PHE A 240 -24.08 13.02 4.15
C PHE A 240 -23.76 14.35 3.46
N GLY A 241 -24.22 15.48 4.00
CA GLY A 241 -23.86 16.82 3.51
C GLY A 241 -22.36 17.12 3.64
N LEU A 242 -21.75 16.77 4.78
CA LEU A 242 -20.30 16.91 4.99
C LEU A 242 -19.51 16.01 4.03
N SER A 243 -20.00 14.81 3.73
CA SER A 243 -19.41 13.93 2.72
C SER A 243 -19.35 14.61 1.36
N ALA A 244 -20.42 15.29 0.92
CA ALA A 244 -20.45 15.97 -0.36
C ALA A 244 -19.43 17.11 -0.46
N VAL A 245 -19.15 17.81 0.65
CA VAL A 245 -18.11 18.86 0.72
C VAL A 245 -16.70 18.25 0.64
N LEU A 246 -16.48 17.08 1.24
CA LEU A 246 -15.19 16.39 1.16
C LEU A 246 -14.89 15.87 -0.25
N VAL A 247 -15.91 15.47 -1.03
CA VAL A 247 -15.75 15.02 -2.44
C VAL A 247 -15.20 16.12 -3.33
N THR A 248 -15.62 17.38 -3.15
CA THR A 248 -15.42 18.41 -4.18
C THR A 248 -14.09 19.16 -4.10
N ALA A 249 -13.26 18.88 -3.09
CA ALA A 249 -12.17 19.77 -2.71
C ALA A 249 -10.79 19.48 -3.38
N GLY A 250 -10.67 18.51 -4.30
CA GLY A 250 -9.46 18.27 -5.11
C GLY A 250 -8.15 18.28 -4.30
N THR A 251 -8.02 17.37 -3.34
CA THR A 251 -7.49 17.78 -2.04
C THR A 251 -6.04 17.44 -1.72
N ARG A 252 -5.41 16.53 -2.46
CA ARG A 252 -4.08 16.04 -2.08
C ARG A 252 -2.99 17.02 -2.48
N SER A 253 -2.05 17.25 -1.57
CA SER A 253 -0.85 18.07 -1.81
C SER A 253 0.37 17.17 -2.00
N GLU A 254 1.21 17.50 -2.98
CA GLU A 254 2.53 16.89 -3.14
C GLU A 254 3.47 17.35 -2.02
N GLU A 255 4.18 16.39 -1.42
CA GLU A 255 5.20 16.66 -0.41
C GLU A 255 6.57 16.81 -1.09
N GLN A 256 6.87 18.04 -1.55
CA GLN A 256 8.08 18.36 -2.30
C GLN A 256 9.39 17.97 -1.58
N THR A 257 9.38 17.87 -0.24
CA THR A 257 10.58 17.44 0.49
C THR A 257 10.92 15.96 0.29
N GLU A 258 9.93 15.11 0.02
CA GLU A 258 10.13 13.67 -0.16
C GLU A 258 10.72 13.34 -1.54
N TYR A 259 10.47 14.18 -2.54
CA TYR A 259 11.05 14.10 -3.89
C TYR A 259 12.51 14.56 -3.97
N ARG A 260 13.09 15.14 -2.90
CA ARG A 260 14.45 15.68 -2.97
C ARG A 260 15.47 14.56 -3.21
N ALA A 261 16.28 14.73 -4.25
CA ALA A 261 17.37 13.81 -4.58
C ALA A 261 18.44 13.77 -3.47
N VAL A 262 18.80 12.56 -3.05
CA VAL A 262 19.97 12.25 -2.22
C VAL A 262 20.93 11.43 -3.07
N CYS A 263 22.03 12.04 -3.50
CA CYS A 263 23.01 11.43 -4.40
C CYS A 263 24.28 10.98 -3.68
N PHE A 264 24.75 9.79 -4.04
CA PHE A 264 25.94 9.15 -3.54
C PHE A 264 27.00 9.12 -4.65
N ALA A 265 28.12 9.81 -4.42
CA ALA A 265 29.22 9.89 -5.37
C ALA A 265 29.88 8.52 -5.59
N GLY A 266 30.33 8.26 -6.82
CA GLY A 266 30.96 7.01 -7.24
C GLY A 266 30.77 6.77 -8.74
N SER A 267 31.15 5.59 -9.20
CA SER A 267 30.97 5.12 -10.58
C SER A 267 30.14 3.83 -10.57
N PRO A 268 28.82 3.86 -10.82
CA PRO A 268 28.01 5.04 -11.14
C PRO A 268 27.73 5.96 -9.94
N THR A 269 27.33 7.19 -10.24
CA THR A 269 26.67 8.06 -9.25
C THR A 269 25.25 7.55 -9.04
N ILE A 270 24.81 7.41 -7.79
CA ILE A 270 23.51 6.79 -7.48
C ILE A 270 22.68 7.79 -6.70
N CYS A 271 21.47 8.09 -7.15
CA CYS A 271 20.55 9.01 -6.48
C CYS A 271 19.26 8.29 -6.11
N VAL A 272 18.80 8.52 -4.89
CA VAL A 272 17.51 8.05 -4.37
C VAL A 272 16.71 9.24 -3.87
N ASP A 273 15.39 9.10 -3.85
CA ASP A 273 14.53 10.09 -3.22
C ASP A 273 14.75 10.10 -1.71
N ARG A 274 14.52 11.25 -1.07
CA ARG A 274 14.60 11.37 0.39
C ARG A 274 13.69 10.36 1.10
N ALA A 275 12.51 10.07 0.53
CA ALA A 275 11.61 9.04 1.04
C ALA A 275 12.26 7.65 1.16
N HIS A 276 13.20 7.33 0.26
CA HIS A 276 13.89 6.04 0.19
C HIS A 276 15.32 6.09 0.77
N GLN A 277 15.70 7.20 1.41
CA GLN A 277 17.05 7.38 1.97
C GLN A 277 17.41 6.27 2.98
N HIS A 278 16.44 5.74 3.71
CA HIS A 278 16.65 4.65 4.67
C HIS A 278 17.10 3.32 4.02
N LEU A 279 16.91 3.16 2.71
CA LEU A 279 17.39 2.02 1.93
C LEU A 279 18.73 2.29 1.24
N ALA A 280 19.27 3.51 1.37
CA ALA A 280 20.35 3.97 0.51
C ALA A 280 21.60 3.08 0.60
N ASP A 281 22.03 2.70 1.80
CA ASP A 281 23.25 1.90 1.96
C ASP A 281 23.15 0.54 1.26
N GLU A 282 22.02 -0.16 1.43
CA GLU A 282 21.78 -1.44 0.78
C GLU A 282 21.60 -1.27 -0.74
N TYR A 283 20.81 -0.27 -1.17
CA TYR A 283 20.56 0.00 -2.59
C TYR A 283 21.84 0.37 -3.34
N VAL A 284 22.64 1.30 -2.78
CA VAL A 284 23.92 1.73 -3.35
C VAL A 284 24.89 0.55 -3.42
N GLY A 285 25.01 -0.24 -2.34
CA GLY A 285 25.86 -1.42 -2.32
C GLY A 285 25.50 -2.43 -3.40
N ARG A 286 24.20 -2.71 -3.58
CA ARG A 286 23.72 -3.66 -4.61
C ARG A 286 23.87 -3.14 -6.03
N VAL A 287 23.52 -1.89 -6.29
CA VAL A 287 23.67 -1.28 -7.62
C VAL A 287 25.14 -1.26 -8.03
N ARG A 288 26.06 -0.96 -7.11
CA ARG A 288 27.51 -1.03 -7.38
C ARG A 288 27.97 -2.45 -7.65
N ALA A 289 27.57 -3.42 -6.82
CA ALA A 289 27.90 -4.82 -7.06
C ALA A 289 27.40 -5.32 -8.43
N ASN A 290 26.24 -4.84 -8.88
CA ASN A 290 25.69 -5.15 -10.21
C ASN A 290 26.45 -4.45 -11.34
N ALA A 291 26.87 -3.20 -11.13
CA ALA A 291 27.72 -2.48 -12.08
C ALA A 291 29.11 -3.13 -12.20
N ASP A 292 29.71 -3.54 -11.09
CA ASP A 292 31.01 -4.22 -11.05
C ASP A 292 30.96 -5.60 -11.74
N ALA A 293 29.83 -6.30 -11.62
CA ALA A 293 29.61 -7.57 -12.32
C ALA A 293 29.50 -7.40 -13.85
N MET A 294 29.20 -6.20 -14.35
CA MET A 294 29.11 -5.87 -15.77
C MET A 294 30.46 -5.43 -16.34
N VAL A 295 31.47 -6.30 -16.20
CA VAL A 295 32.83 -6.06 -16.71
C VAL A 295 32.79 -5.71 -18.20
N GLY A 296 33.46 -4.62 -18.59
CA GLY A 296 33.46 -4.11 -19.96
C GLY A 296 32.43 -3.01 -20.25
N THR A 297 31.59 -2.67 -19.27
CA THR A 297 30.66 -1.54 -19.37
C THR A 297 31.16 -0.37 -18.51
N ASP A 298 31.55 0.75 -19.13
CA ASP A 298 31.82 1.99 -18.40
C ASP A 298 30.53 2.64 -17.84
N PHE A 299 30.49 2.82 -16.52
CA PHE A 299 29.43 3.51 -15.78
C PHE A 299 29.90 4.84 -15.16
N ALA A 300 31.12 5.31 -15.42
CA ALA A 300 31.69 6.51 -14.80
C ALA A 300 30.85 7.78 -15.05
N THR A 301 30.23 7.88 -16.21
CA THR A 301 29.34 9.01 -16.57
C THR A 301 27.85 8.69 -16.38
N THR A 302 27.53 7.54 -15.76
CA THR A 302 26.15 7.12 -15.53
C THR A 302 25.67 7.55 -14.15
N THR A 303 24.51 8.20 -14.11
CA THR A 303 23.73 8.43 -12.90
C THR A 303 22.58 7.44 -12.84
N VAL A 304 22.57 6.58 -11.83
CA VAL A 304 21.46 5.66 -11.55
C VAL A 304 20.45 6.36 -10.63
N VAL A 305 19.17 6.29 -10.98
CA VAL A 305 18.07 6.86 -10.19
C VAL A 305 17.06 5.79 -9.82
N ALA A 306 16.50 5.90 -8.61
CA ALA A 306 15.52 4.92 -8.11
C ALA A 306 14.07 5.20 -8.54
N THR A 307 13.77 6.38 -9.08
CA THR A 307 12.38 6.80 -9.39
C THR A 307 12.30 7.60 -10.70
N GLU A 308 11.15 7.53 -11.35
CA GLU A 308 10.87 8.24 -12.61
C GLU A 308 10.90 9.77 -12.43
N SER A 309 10.43 10.28 -11.29
CA SER A 309 10.48 11.70 -10.94
C SER A 309 11.91 12.24 -10.94
N LEU A 310 12.85 11.52 -10.33
CA LEU A 310 14.28 11.88 -10.35
C LEU A 310 14.87 11.79 -11.76
N GLU A 311 14.48 10.77 -12.53
CA GLU A 311 14.91 10.67 -13.92
C GLU A 311 14.50 11.93 -14.70
N GLN A 312 13.24 12.33 -14.56
CA GLN A 312 12.70 13.51 -15.23
C GLN A 312 13.37 14.80 -14.76
N GLU A 313 13.52 15.00 -13.44
CA GLU A 313 14.17 16.18 -12.86
C GLU A 313 15.60 16.34 -13.37
N LEU A 314 16.40 15.26 -13.33
CA LEU A 314 17.79 15.28 -13.79
C LEU A 314 17.91 15.53 -15.29
N ARG A 315 16.99 15.00 -16.10
CA ARG A 315 16.96 15.26 -17.55
C ARG A 315 16.60 16.69 -17.88
N GLN A 316 15.72 17.32 -17.10
CA GLN A 316 15.30 18.70 -17.30
C GLN A 316 16.41 19.69 -16.90
N HIS A 317 17.18 19.39 -15.85
CA HIS A 317 18.16 20.33 -15.28
C HIS A 317 19.60 20.14 -15.76
N ARG A 318 19.98 18.98 -16.33
CA ARG A 318 21.34 18.74 -16.84
C ARG A 318 21.44 18.92 -18.36
N SER A 319 22.50 19.60 -18.81
CA SER A 319 22.83 19.74 -20.23
C SER A 319 23.01 18.37 -20.91
N PRO A 320 22.59 18.20 -22.19
CA PRO A 320 22.18 16.89 -22.69
C PRO A 320 23.28 15.89 -23.10
N SER A 321 24.57 16.27 -23.10
CA SER A 321 25.54 15.55 -23.94
C SER A 321 26.51 14.58 -23.25
N SER A 322 26.62 14.55 -21.91
CA SER A 322 27.65 13.70 -21.27
C SER A 322 27.19 12.82 -20.11
N VAL A 323 26.05 13.10 -19.47
CA VAL A 323 25.60 12.34 -18.29
C VAL A 323 24.39 11.49 -18.62
N ARG A 324 24.57 10.16 -18.56
CA ARG A 324 23.50 9.19 -18.83
C ARG A 324 22.69 8.98 -17.57
N VAL A 325 21.36 9.09 -17.67
CA VAL A 325 20.45 8.76 -16.56
C VAL A 325 19.86 7.36 -16.79
N MET A 326 19.98 6.50 -15.79
CA MET A 326 19.50 5.12 -15.81
C MET A 326 18.51 4.89 -14.66
N LEU A 327 17.25 4.64 -14.97
CA LEU A 327 16.22 4.33 -13.99
C LEU A 327 16.31 2.85 -13.57
N VAL A 328 16.56 2.60 -12.29
CA VAL A 328 16.59 1.28 -11.66
C VAL A 328 15.67 1.32 -10.43
N PRO A 329 14.36 1.03 -10.60
CA PRO A 329 13.40 1.21 -9.52
C PRO A 329 13.63 0.22 -8.38
N ILE A 330 13.30 0.65 -7.15
CA ILE A 330 13.21 -0.26 -6.01
C ILE A 330 11.85 -0.95 -6.09
N VAL A 331 11.82 -2.20 -6.51
CA VAL A 331 10.57 -2.94 -6.70
C VAL A 331 10.46 -4.11 -5.73
N LYS A 332 9.26 -4.28 -5.17
CA LYS A 332 8.88 -5.50 -4.46
C LYS A 332 7.41 -5.80 -4.68
N ARG A 333 7.14 -6.99 -5.23
CA ARG A 333 5.79 -7.44 -5.62
C ARG A 333 5.19 -6.44 -6.62
N SER A 334 3.99 -5.92 -6.34
CA SER A 334 3.30 -4.92 -7.17
C SER A 334 3.54 -3.48 -6.72
N THR A 335 4.54 -3.22 -5.87
CA THR A 335 4.84 -1.87 -5.35
C THR A 335 6.12 -1.35 -5.99
N SER A 336 6.04 -0.17 -6.61
CA SER A 336 7.15 0.58 -7.18
C SER A 336 6.88 2.08 -7.04
N PRO A 337 7.73 2.85 -6.34
CA PRO A 337 8.89 2.39 -5.56
C PRO A 337 8.47 1.73 -4.24
N ALA A 338 9.18 0.67 -3.83
CA ALA A 338 8.97 -0.04 -2.58
C ALA A 338 9.91 0.46 -1.48
N HIS A 339 9.45 0.39 -0.23
CA HIS A 339 10.22 0.67 0.98
C HIS A 339 10.99 -0.55 1.51
N GLU A 340 11.12 -1.59 0.69
CA GLU A 340 11.98 -2.74 0.97
C GLU A 340 12.60 -3.26 -0.33
N ILE A 341 13.88 -3.61 -0.27
CA ILE A 341 14.59 -4.16 -1.42
C ILE A 341 14.28 -5.66 -1.54
N ASN A 342 13.81 -6.07 -2.71
CA ASN A 342 13.88 -7.47 -3.14
C ASN A 342 15.15 -7.62 -4.01
N PRO A 343 16.19 -8.35 -3.55
CA PRO A 343 17.45 -8.46 -4.27
C PRO A 343 17.30 -8.95 -5.70
N ARG A 344 16.45 -9.97 -5.93
CA ARG A 344 16.25 -10.55 -7.27
C ARG A 344 15.54 -9.57 -8.20
N ALA A 345 14.53 -8.86 -7.68
CA ALA A 345 13.81 -7.86 -8.47
C ALA A 345 14.73 -6.68 -8.83
N LEU A 346 15.55 -6.21 -7.88
CA LEU A 346 16.51 -5.14 -8.13
C LEU A 346 17.57 -5.53 -9.17
N ASP A 347 18.08 -6.77 -9.08
CA ASP A 347 19.03 -7.31 -10.07
C ASP A 347 18.39 -7.38 -11.46
N ALA A 348 17.15 -7.87 -11.56
CA ALA A 348 16.39 -7.89 -12.80
C ALA A 348 16.18 -6.46 -13.35
N SER A 349 15.69 -5.53 -12.53
CA SER A 349 15.49 -4.13 -12.93
C SER A 349 16.79 -3.45 -13.37
N PHE A 350 17.93 -3.76 -12.74
CA PHE A 350 19.23 -3.26 -13.17
C PHE A 350 19.59 -3.77 -14.58
N GLY A 351 19.45 -5.09 -14.82
CA GLY A 351 19.69 -5.67 -16.14
C GLY A 351 18.78 -5.08 -17.21
N ALA A 352 17.51 -4.88 -16.89
CA ALA A 352 16.55 -4.28 -17.81
C ALA A 352 16.89 -2.82 -18.12
N ALA A 353 17.34 -2.06 -17.12
CA ALA A 353 17.78 -0.68 -17.32
C ALA A 353 19.03 -0.57 -18.21
N VAL A 354 19.94 -1.55 -18.12
CA VAL A 354 21.14 -1.62 -18.95
C VAL A 354 20.81 -2.04 -20.39
N PHE A 355 20.01 -3.09 -20.58
CA PHE A 355 19.81 -3.73 -21.88
C PHE A 355 18.47 -3.40 -22.56
N LEU A 356 17.34 -3.43 -21.85
CA LEU A 356 16.00 -3.32 -22.42
C LEU A 356 15.49 -1.89 -22.58
N HIS A 357 15.56 -1.08 -21.52
CA HIS A 357 15.01 0.28 -21.51
C HIS A 357 15.56 1.19 -22.62
N PRO A 358 16.83 1.09 -23.05
CA PRO A 358 17.31 1.82 -24.23
C PRO A 358 16.51 1.53 -25.50
N CYS A 359 16.03 0.30 -25.67
CA CYS A 359 15.26 -0.13 -26.84
C CYS A 359 13.81 0.30 -26.81
N GLN A 360 13.17 0.28 -25.64
CA GLN A 360 11.76 0.69 -25.50
C GLN A 360 11.55 2.17 -25.83
N ARG A 361 12.54 3.03 -25.55
CA ARG A 361 12.48 4.46 -25.86
C ARG A 361 12.50 4.79 -27.35
N LEU A 362 12.96 3.88 -28.20
CA LEU A 362 13.05 4.09 -29.65
C LEU A 362 11.79 3.59 -30.40
N GLY A 363 10.93 2.81 -29.74
CA GLY A 363 9.79 2.11 -30.37
C GLY A 363 8.45 2.83 -30.36
N ALA A 364 8.33 4.05 -29.81
CA ALA A 364 7.04 4.75 -29.69
C ALA A 364 6.48 5.31 -31.02
N GLY A 365 7.13 5.04 -32.17
CA GLY A 365 6.77 5.62 -33.47
C GLY A 365 6.65 4.66 -34.65
N ASP A 366 6.89 3.35 -34.48
CA ASP A 366 6.89 2.38 -35.58
C ASP A 366 6.16 1.09 -35.16
N THR A 367 4.84 1.04 -35.38
CA THR A 367 3.97 -0.05 -34.92
C THR A 367 3.83 -1.21 -35.91
N ASP A 368 4.44 -1.13 -37.10
CA ASP A 368 4.21 -2.11 -38.18
C ASP A 368 5.41 -3.00 -38.51
N ALA A 369 6.57 -2.81 -37.88
CA ALA A 369 7.75 -3.65 -38.09
C ALA A 369 7.98 -4.59 -36.89
N GLY A 370 8.18 -5.89 -37.16
CA GLY A 370 8.52 -6.88 -36.14
C GLY A 370 9.78 -6.53 -35.33
N ILE A 371 10.12 -7.37 -34.34
CA ILE A 371 11.23 -7.11 -33.40
C ILE A 371 12.52 -6.79 -34.16
N THR A 372 13.05 -5.58 -33.97
CA THR A 372 14.29 -5.12 -34.62
C THR A 372 15.50 -5.93 -34.15
N ALA A 373 16.58 -5.96 -34.94
CA ALA A 373 17.81 -6.66 -34.55
C ALA A 373 18.38 -6.14 -33.20
N GLY A 374 18.32 -4.84 -32.96
CA GLY A 374 18.73 -4.23 -31.69
C GLY A 374 17.86 -4.69 -30.51
N ALA A 375 16.54 -4.74 -30.70
CA ALA A 375 15.61 -5.24 -29.67
C ALA A 375 15.81 -6.74 -29.39
N ARG A 376 16.04 -7.57 -30.42
CA ARG A 376 16.39 -8.99 -30.22
C ARG A 376 17.67 -9.14 -29.39
N MET A 377 18.71 -8.38 -29.73
CA MET A 377 19.98 -8.43 -29.00
C MET A 377 19.81 -7.96 -27.54
N ALA A 378 19.05 -6.90 -27.30
CA ALA A 378 18.72 -6.45 -25.95
C ALA A 378 17.99 -7.52 -25.13
N LEU A 379 16.99 -8.19 -25.71
CA LEU A 379 16.28 -9.30 -25.09
C LEU A 379 17.21 -10.48 -24.81
N THR A 380 18.13 -10.81 -25.73
CA THR A 380 19.15 -11.84 -25.54
C THR A 380 20.08 -11.52 -24.37
N LEU A 381 20.61 -10.29 -24.30
CA LEU A 381 21.51 -9.87 -23.22
C LEU A 381 20.80 -9.84 -21.87
N TYR A 382 19.55 -9.39 -21.85
CA TYR A 382 18.73 -9.42 -20.65
C TYR A 382 18.45 -10.85 -20.18
N SER A 383 18.10 -11.75 -21.10
CA SER A 383 17.90 -13.18 -20.82
C SER A 383 19.17 -13.82 -20.23
N TRP A 384 20.33 -13.52 -20.80
CA TRP A 384 21.63 -13.95 -20.27
C TRP A 384 21.87 -13.44 -18.84
N TRP A 385 21.59 -12.16 -18.59
CA TRP A 385 21.73 -11.56 -17.25
C TRP A 385 20.84 -12.24 -16.21
N LEU A 386 19.57 -12.49 -16.53
CA LEU A 386 18.67 -13.20 -15.62
C LEU A 386 19.13 -14.64 -15.38
N THR A 387 19.54 -15.34 -16.44
CA THR A 387 20.00 -16.75 -16.36
C THR A 387 21.25 -16.88 -15.49
N THR A 388 22.24 -16.00 -15.66
CA THR A 388 23.49 -16.02 -14.87
C THR A 388 23.26 -15.75 -13.39
N ARG A 389 22.15 -15.10 -13.02
CA ARG A 389 21.75 -14.83 -11.64
C ARG A 389 20.71 -15.80 -11.08
N GLY A 390 20.29 -16.80 -11.87
CA GLY A 390 19.24 -17.74 -11.47
C GLY A 390 17.89 -17.08 -11.22
N ILE A 391 17.57 -16.05 -12.01
CA ILE A 391 16.31 -15.30 -11.97
C ILE A 391 15.36 -15.84 -13.06
N SER A 392 14.04 -15.83 -12.81
CA SER A 392 13.04 -16.35 -13.75
C SER A 392 12.99 -15.51 -15.03
N LEU A 393 12.61 -16.14 -16.15
CA LEU A 393 12.46 -15.49 -17.47
C LEU A 393 10.99 -15.23 -17.85
N ASP A 394 10.05 -15.54 -16.95
CA ASP A 394 8.59 -15.49 -17.19
C ASP A 394 7.96 -14.10 -17.04
N GLY A 395 8.76 -13.05 -16.86
CA GLY A 395 8.27 -11.68 -16.67
C GLY A 395 7.65 -11.40 -15.29
N SER A 396 7.84 -12.29 -14.31
CA SER A 396 7.25 -12.13 -12.97
C SER A 396 8.15 -11.41 -11.96
N ASN A 397 9.35 -10.96 -12.33
CA ASN A 397 10.31 -10.41 -11.37
C ASN A 397 9.92 -9.01 -10.91
N TYR A 398 9.32 -8.19 -11.79
CA TYR A 398 8.76 -6.88 -11.46
C TYR A 398 7.61 -6.49 -12.41
N PRO A 399 6.70 -5.57 -12.02
CA PRO A 399 5.58 -5.16 -12.86
C PRO A 399 6.04 -4.53 -14.18
N GLY A 400 5.52 -5.01 -15.30
CA GLY A 400 5.85 -4.52 -16.64
C GLY A 400 7.10 -5.15 -17.26
N GLU A 401 7.74 -6.12 -16.59
CA GLU A 401 8.80 -6.92 -17.20
C GLU A 401 8.25 -7.76 -18.37
N PRO A 402 8.93 -7.81 -19.53
CA PRO A 402 8.52 -8.69 -20.61
C PRO A 402 8.75 -10.17 -20.27
N ASP A 403 7.80 -11.02 -20.64
CA ASP A 403 7.96 -12.48 -20.59
C ASP A 403 8.91 -12.92 -21.71
N ILE A 404 10.17 -13.15 -21.35
CA ILE A 404 11.23 -13.53 -22.29
C ILE A 404 11.01 -14.95 -22.81
N GLN A 405 10.40 -15.85 -22.04
CA GLN A 405 10.09 -17.20 -22.50
C GLN A 405 9.05 -17.16 -23.63
N LEU A 406 7.98 -16.38 -23.42
CA LEU A 406 6.95 -16.18 -24.44
C LEU A 406 7.51 -15.49 -25.69
N LEU A 407 8.35 -14.47 -25.52
CA LEU A 407 9.00 -13.79 -26.63
C LEU A 407 9.95 -14.71 -27.40
N ALA A 408 10.74 -15.55 -26.73
CA ALA A 408 11.62 -16.51 -27.38
C ALA A 408 10.85 -17.65 -28.07
N ALA A 409 9.66 -18.01 -27.58
CA ALA A 409 8.77 -18.94 -28.27
C ALA A 409 8.17 -18.34 -29.55
N THR A 410 7.96 -17.01 -29.56
CA THR A 410 7.39 -16.27 -30.69
C THR A 410 8.46 -15.92 -31.75
N ASP A 411 9.68 -15.60 -31.31
CA ASP A 411 10.84 -15.33 -32.17
C ASP A 411 12.00 -16.27 -31.81
N PRO A 412 12.13 -17.42 -32.49
CA PRO A 412 13.17 -18.42 -32.23
C PRO A 412 14.60 -17.88 -32.35
N ALA A 413 14.80 -16.76 -33.05
CA ALA A 413 16.12 -16.14 -33.18
C ALA A 413 16.63 -15.60 -31.83
N ILE A 414 15.75 -15.19 -30.91
CA ILE A 414 16.12 -14.76 -29.55
C ILE A 414 16.75 -15.93 -28.79
N GLY A 415 16.10 -17.11 -28.82
CA GLY A 415 16.58 -18.32 -28.16
C GLY A 415 17.89 -18.84 -28.76
N ALA A 416 18.01 -18.85 -30.09
CA ALA A 416 19.24 -19.25 -30.78
C ALA A 416 20.41 -18.31 -30.43
N THR A 417 20.19 -16.99 -30.48
CA THR A 417 21.24 -15.99 -30.15
C THR A 417 21.65 -16.08 -28.68
N GLN A 418 20.70 -16.34 -27.77
CA GLN A 418 21.00 -16.58 -26.35
C GLN A 418 21.88 -17.81 -26.15
N GLN A 419 21.58 -18.93 -26.82
CA GLN A 419 22.42 -20.12 -26.76
C GLN A 419 23.83 -19.85 -27.28
N THR A 420 23.96 -19.09 -28.38
CA THR A 420 25.27 -18.71 -28.91
C THR A 420 26.04 -17.82 -27.92
N PHE A 421 25.40 -16.77 -27.38
CA PHE A 421 26.03 -15.86 -26.42
C PHE A 421 26.47 -16.59 -25.14
N SER A 422 25.62 -17.46 -24.60
CA SER A 422 25.91 -18.21 -23.36
C SER A 422 27.01 -19.26 -23.52
N ARG A 423 27.29 -19.73 -24.74
CA ARG A 423 28.41 -20.65 -25.03
C ARG A 423 29.76 -19.94 -25.16
N LEU A 424 29.78 -18.62 -25.35
CA LEU A 424 31.02 -17.85 -25.36
C LEU A 424 31.72 -17.96 -23.99
N SER A 425 33.06 -17.94 -24.00
CA SER A 425 33.80 -17.78 -22.75
C SER A 425 33.48 -16.42 -22.10
N ALA A 426 33.63 -16.33 -20.78
CA ALA A 426 33.39 -15.07 -20.07
C ALA A 426 34.19 -13.89 -20.67
N SER A 427 35.45 -14.12 -21.06
CA SER A 427 36.28 -13.10 -21.71
C SER A 427 35.74 -12.68 -23.09
N ALA A 428 35.18 -13.61 -23.87
CA ALA A 428 34.57 -13.30 -25.16
C ALA A 428 33.23 -12.57 -25.01
N GLN A 429 32.42 -12.91 -23.99
CA GLN A 429 31.21 -12.17 -23.65
C GLN A 429 31.54 -10.71 -23.28
N ILE A 430 32.54 -10.51 -22.40
CA ILE A 430 33.02 -9.19 -21.99
C ILE A 430 33.54 -8.40 -23.19
N ALA A 431 34.40 -9.00 -24.03
CA ALA A 431 34.95 -8.34 -25.20
C ALA A 431 33.84 -7.91 -26.18
N TRP A 432 32.83 -8.76 -26.36
CA TRP A 432 31.69 -8.45 -27.22
C TRP A 432 30.83 -7.31 -26.65
N ILE A 433 30.50 -7.34 -25.35
CA ILE A 433 29.73 -6.27 -24.67
C ILE A 433 30.48 -4.95 -24.77
N THR A 434 31.79 -4.96 -24.52
CA THR A 434 32.66 -3.77 -24.61
C THR A 434 32.64 -3.19 -26.02
N THR A 435 32.80 -4.04 -27.04
CA THR A 435 32.81 -3.63 -28.45
C THR A 435 31.46 -3.05 -28.90
N ASN A 436 30.36 -3.58 -28.38
CA ASN A 436 28.99 -3.17 -28.75
C ASN A 436 28.35 -2.20 -27.75
N GLN A 437 29.11 -1.64 -26.81
CA GLN A 437 28.55 -0.91 -25.68
C GLN A 437 27.68 0.29 -26.13
N ASP A 438 28.15 1.07 -27.10
CA ASP A 438 27.38 2.20 -27.65
C ASP A 438 26.18 1.74 -28.47
N GLY A 439 26.27 0.56 -29.11
CA GLY A 439 25.14 -0.10 -29.74
C GLY A 439 24.08 -0.48 -28.71
N ILE A 440 24.45 -1.14 -27.61
CA ILE A 440 23.52 -1.51 -26.53
C ILE A 440 22.86 -0.26 -25.95
N ARG A 441 23.66 0.77 -25.66
CA ARG A 441 23.20 2.06 -25.11
C ARG A 441 22.18 2.77 -25.99
N ASN A 442 22.27 2.61 -27.31
CA ASN A 442 21.39 3.27 -28.29
C ASN A 442 20.44 2.29 -28.99
N CYS A 443 20.28 1.06 -28.47
CA CYS A 443 19.52 -0.03 -29.12
C CYS A 443 19.87 -0.29 -30.60
N ARG A 444 21.15 -0.26 -30.93
CA ARG A 444 21.71 -0.55 -32.25
C ARG A 444 22.82 -1.61 -32.18
N ALA A 445 22.81 -2.45 -31.14
CA ALA A 445 23.78 -3.53 -31.00
C ALA A 445 23.68 -4.50 -32.19
N LEU A 446 24.84 -4.89 -32.74
CA LEU A 446 24.93 -5.80 -33.86
C LEU A 446 24.72 -7.25 -33.40
N PRO A 447 24.32 -8.19 -34.26
CA PRO A 447 24.23 -9.61 -33.91
C PRO A 447 25.63 -10.23 -33.64
N LEU A 448 25.65 -11.40 -33.01
CA LEU A 448 26.86 -12.22 -32.90
C LEU A 448 27.26 -12.74 -34.29
N PRO A 449 28.56 -12.81 -34.60
CA PRO A 449 29.07 -13.31 -35.88
C PRO A 449 28.83 -14.81 -36.09
#